data_AF-A0AAU1M168-F1
#
_entry.id   AF-A0AAU1M168-F1
#
_cell.length_a   1.000
_cell.length_b   1.000
_cell.length_c   1.000
_cell.angle_alpha   90.00
_cell.angle_beta   90.00
_cell.angle_gamma   90.00
#
_symmetry.space_group_name_H-M   'P 1'
#
loop_
_entity.id
_entity.type
_entity.pdbx_description
1 polymer ?
#
loop_
_entity_poly.entity_id
_entity_poly.type
_entity_poly.pdbx_seq_one_letter_code
_entity_poly.pdbx_strand_id
1 'polypeptide(L)'
;MDRRTFNRRMLVGGGVAAATGVTSMSLGAVQATSAENPAKTAPAGGAVRHLKLYAEKLADGQLGYGFEKGKASVPGPLIEITEGDTLHIEFENTTDVDASLHVHGVDYDIASDGTRMNRSHVEPGGTRTYTWRTHAPGRRKDGTWQAGSAGYWHYHDHVVGTDHGTGGIRKGLYGPLVVRRKGDVLPDKTITIVFNDMTINNKPADKSPNFEATVGDRVEVVMITHGEYYHTFHIHGHRWADNRTGLLTGPDDPSRVVDTKICGPADSFGFQIIAGEHVGAGAWMYHCHVQSHSDLGMAGLLLVAKADGTVPGYDPPHHAAGTGETHQH
;
A
#
# COMPACT_ATOMS: atom_id res chain seq x y z
N MET A 1 9.74 -40.85 -58.21
CA MET A 1 8.46 -40.38 -58.76
C MET A 1 8.36 -38.89 -58.49
N ASP A 2 8.29 -38.14 -59.60
CA ASP A 2 8.18 -36.71 -59.88
C ASP A 2 8.41 -35.58 -58.85
N ARG A 3 9.40 -34.75 -59.21
CA ARG A 3 9.49 -33.29 -58.96
C ARG A 3 8.59 -32.54 -59.96
N ARG A 4 7.80 -31.55 -59.52
CA ARG A 4 7.29 -30.43 -60.35
C ARG A 4 7.04 -29.20 -59.47
N THR A 5 7.95 -28.22 -59.44
CA THR A 5 8.05 -26.98 -60.26
C THR A 5 7.06 -25.87 -59.89
N PHE A 6 7.66 -24.73 -59.54
CA PHE A 6 7.10 -23.38 -59.46
C PHE A 6 6.31 -23.00 -60.73
N ASN A 7 5.27 -22.17 -60.57
CA ASN A 7 5.05 -21.06 -61.50
C ASN A 7 4.31 -19.89 -60.87
N ARG A 8 4.98 -18.73 -60.88
CA ARG A 8 4.39 -17.41 -60.70
C ARG A 8 3.53 -17.08 -61.92
N ARG A 9 2.31 -16.59 -61.73
CA ARG A 9 1.66 -15.70 -62.70
C ARG A 9 1.04 -14.52 -61.98
N MET A 10 1.59 -13.36 -62.33
CA MET A 10 0.96 -12.06 -62.19
C MET A 10 -0.42 -12.05 -62.85
N LEU A 11 -1.36 -11.36 -62.22
CA LEU A 11 -2.51 -10.77 -62.88
C LEU A 11 -2.62 -9.33 -62.40
N VAL A 12 -2.31 -8.42 -63.32
CA VAL A 12 -2.60 -6.99 -63.25
C VAL A 12 -3.96 -6.77 -63.90
N GLY A 13 -4.79 -5.96 -63.26
CA GLY A 13 -6.08 -5.47 -63.73
C GLY A 13 -6.86 -5.08 -62.49
N GLY A 14 -7.37 -3.87 -62.28
CA GLY A 14 -7.68 -2.73 -63.13
C GLY A 14 -8.68 -1.95 -62.28
N GLY A 15 -8.41 -0.68 -62.01
CA GLY A 15 -9.08 0.06 -60.93
C GLY A 15 -10.57 0.31 -61.16
N VAL A 16 -11.30 0.40 -60.05
CA VAL A 16 -12.46 1.27 -59.91
C VAL A 16 -12.28 2.07 -58.63
N ALA A 17 -12.11 3.38 -58.79
CA ALA A 17 -12.05 4.33 -57.70
C ALA A 17 -13.48 4.64 -57.22
N ALA A 18 -13.80 4.27 -56.00
CA ALA A 18 -14.93 4.82 -55.26
C ALA A 18 -14.35 5.67 -54.12
N ALA A 19 -14.39 6.98 -54.30
CA ALA A 19 -14.01 7.95 -53.28
C ALA A 19 -15.14 8.05 -52.25
N THR A 20 -14.96 7.40 -51.10
CA THR A 20 -15.72 7.71 -49.88
C THR A 20 -14.75 8.29 -48.86
N GLY A 21 -14.96 9.56 -48.52
CA GLY A 21 -14.15 10.30 -47.57
C GLY A 21 -14.20 9.65 -46.20
N VAL A 22 -13.08 9.07 -45.79
CA VAL A 22 -12.84 8.72 -44.39
C VAL A 22 -12.01 9.84 -43.81
N THR A 23 -12.66 10.73 -43.06
CA THR A 23 -11.98 11.67 -42.16
C THR A 23 -11.23 10.82 -41.15
N SER A 24 -9.95 10.59 -41.43
CA SER A 24 -9.05 9.92 -40.49
C SER A 24 -8.87 10.86 -39.32
N MET A 25 -9.62 10.63 -38.24
CA MET A 25 -9.25 11.17 -36.94
C MET A 25 -7.92 10.51 -36.57
N SER A 26 -6.83 11.22 -36.81
CA SER A 26 -5.53 10.90 -36.27
C SER A 26 -5.64 10.96 -34.75
N LEU A 27 -5.95 9.82 -34.13
CA LEU A 27 -5.65 9.60 -32.72
C LEU A 27 -4.15 9.83 -32.58
N GLY A 28 -3.80 10.99 -32.03
CA GLY A 28 -2.42 11.26 -31.64
C GLY A 28 -2.00 10.12 -30.73
N ALA A 29 -1.05 9.32 -31.18
CA ALA A 29 -0.39 8.36 -30.31
C ALA A 29 0.16 9.19 -29.14
N VAL A 30 -0.41 9.00 -27.95
CA VAL A 30 0.19 9.51 -26.73
C VAL A 30 1.47 8.70 -26.58
N GLN A 31 2.54 9.28 -27.10
CA GLN A 31 3.87 8.70 -27.03
C GLN A 31 4.19 8.61 -25.54
N ALA A 32 4.34 7.39 -25.04
CA ALA A 32 4.73 7.15 -23.66
C ALA A 32 6.03 7.93 -23.42
N THR A 33 5.92 9.03 -22.68
CA THR A 33 7.09 9.77 -22.21
C THR A 33 7.75 8.85 -21.20
N SER A 34 8.74 8.09 -21.65
CA SER A 34 9.66 7.39 -20.77
C SER A 34 10.22 8.41 -19.79
N ALA A 35 10.01 8.21 -18.49
CA ALA A 35 10.58 9.05 -17.46
C ALA A 35 12.10 9.22 -17.71
N GLU A 36 12.56 10.45 -17.86
CA GLU A 36 13.93 10.79 -18.27
C GLU A 36 15.00 10.45 -17.21
N ASN A 37 14.63 9.91 -16.05
CA ASN A 37 15.57 9.50 -15.01
C ASN A 37 15.36 8.04 -14.60
N PRO A 38 16.44 7.26 -14.41
CA PRO A 38 16.35 5.91 -13.89
C PRO A 38 15.72 5.92 -12.49
N ALA A 39 14.85 4.95 -12.23
CA ALA A 39 14.17 4.86 -10.94
C ALA A 39 15.17 4.67 -9.79
N LYS A 40 14.92 5.35 -8.67
CA LYS A 40 15.70 5.15 -7.44
C LYS A 40 15.47 3.73 -6.92
N THR A 41 16.52 3.09 -6.39
CA THR A 41 16.42 1.72 -5.88
C THR A 41 16.97 1.60 -4.46
N ALA A 42 16.43 0.65 -3.70
CA ALA A 42 16.84 0.39 -2.33
C ALA A 42 18.31 -0.09 -2.27
N PRO A 43 19.12 0.43 -1.33
CA PRO A 43 20.47 -0.07 -1.10
C PRO A 43 20.46 -1.48 -0.49
N ALA A 44 21.63 -2.05 -0.24
CA ALA A 44 21.72 -3.24 0.62
C ALA A 44 21.53 -2.84 2.09
N GLY A 45 20.88 -3.70 2.87
CA GLY A 45 20.74 -3.54 4.33
C GLY A 45 21.96 -4.07 5.08
N GLY A 46 21.75 -4.37 6.37
CA GLY A 46 22.78 -4.83 7.31
C GLY A 46 23.04 -3.84 8.45
N ALA A 47 22.28 -2.76 8.53
CA ALA A 47 22.42 -1.76 9.59
C ALA A 47 21.69 -2.19 10.86
N VAL A 48 22.26 -1.84 12.01
CA VAL A 48 21.53 -1.84 13.29
C VAL A 48 20.88 -0.48 13.47
N ARG A 49 19.57 -0.46 13.64
CA ARG A 49 18.74 0.74 13.77
C ARG A 49 18.04 0.75 15.12
N HIS A 50 17.77 1.95 15.62
CA HIS A 50 17.06 2.17 16.87
C HIS A 50 15.92 3.16 16.61
N LEU A 51 14.72 2.86 17.11
CA LEU A 51 13.61 3.80 17.11
C LEU A 51 12.84 3.73 18.43
N LYS A 52 12.10 4.81 18.73
CA LYS A 52 11.15 4.85 19.84
C LYS A 52 9.74 4.69 19.30
N LEU A 53 8.90 3.96 20.01
CA LEU A 53 7.50 3.80 19.65
C LEU A 53 6.63 3.86 20.91
N TYR A 54 5.55 4.62 20.84
CA TYR A 54 4.61 4.82 21.93
C TYR A 54 3.26 4.22 21.55
N ALA A 55 2.65 3.47 22.46
CA ALA A 55 1.21 3.17 22.37
C ALA A 55 0.46 4.17 23.24
N GLU A 56 -0.49 4.88 22.65
CA GLU A 56 -1.21 5.97 23.31
C GLU A 56 -2.73 5.84 23.15
N LYS A 57 -3.46 6.36 24.14
CA LYS A 57 -4.91 6.56 24.06
C LYS A 57 -5.19 7.90 23.40
N LEU A 58 -5.95 7.88 22.30
CA LEU A 58 -6.34 9.06 21.55
C LEU A 58 -7.56 9.73 22.17
N ALA A 59 -7.77 11.02 21.84
CA ALA A 59 -8.82 11.85 22.43
C ALA A 59 -10.25 11.33 22.15
N ASP A 60 -10.44 10.61 21.05
CA ASP A 60 -11.72 10.02 20.64
C ASP A 60 -11.94 8.60 21.21
N GLY A 61 -11.08 8.14 22.12
CA GLY A 61 -11.16 6.82 22.74
C GLY A 61 -10.52 5.68 21.94
N GLN A 62 -9.96 5.97 20.77
CA GLN A 62 -9.10 5.07 20.01
C GLN A 62 -7.75 4.86 20.70
N LEU A 63 -6.98 3.92 20.19
CA LEU A 63 -5.59 3.68 20.57
C LEU A 63 -4.74 3.77 19.30
N GLY A 64 -3.52 4.30 19.40
CA GLY A 64 -2.63 4.44 18.25
C GLY A 64 -1.17 4.26 18.62
N TYR A 65 -0.35 4.01 17.61
CA TYR A 65 1.11 4.02 17.75
C TYR A 65 1.68 5.33 17.21
N GLY A 66 2.79 5.82 17.80
CA GLY A 66 3.50 7.01 17.33
C GLY A 66 5.00 6.96 17.65
N PHE A 67 5.83 7.62 16.85
CA PHE A 67 7.28 7.74 17.13
C PHE A 67 7.60 8.76 18.22
N GLU A 68 6.67 9.66 18.52
CA GLU A 68 6.79 10.69 19.57
C GLU A 68 5.53 10.68 20.44
N LYS A 69 5.68 10.99 21.73
CA LYS A 69 4.53 11.11 22.65
C LYS A 69 3.60 12.25 22.20
N GLY A 70 2.30 12.01 22.27
CA GLY A 70 1.25 12.92 21.81
C GLY A 70 1.12 12.99 20.30
N LYS A 71 1.78 12.09 19.56
CA LYS A 71 1.79 12.06 18.08
C LYS A 71 1.37 10.70 17.53
N ALA A 72 0.75 9.83 18.34
CA ALA A 72 0.16 8.61 17.85
C ALA A 72 -0.88 8.85 16.75
N SER A 73 -0.92 7.92 15.79
CA SER A 73 -1.83 7.94 14.65
C SER A 73 -2.47 6.57 14.43
N VAL A 74 -3.56 6.57 13.66
CA VAL A 74 -4.21 5.38 13.12
C VAL A 74 -4.34 5.55 11.60
N PRO A 75 -3.66 4.73 10.78
CA PRO A 75 -2.69 3.70 11.15
C PRO A 75 -1.46 4.30 11.86
N GLY A 76 -0.72 3.47 12.58
CA GLY A 76 0.58 3.82 13.14
C GLY A 76 1.60 4.19 12.06
N PRO A 77 2.77 4.74 12.45
CA PRO A 77 3.75 5.24 11.50
C PRO A 77 4.37 4.14 10.62
N LEU A 78 4.63 4.46 9.35
CA LEU A 78 5.37 3.55 8.47
C LEU A 78 6.78 3.29 9.01
N ILE A 79 7.09 2.00 9.20
CA ILE A 79 8.46 1.53 9.41
C ILE A 79 8.96 0.98 8.08
N GLU A 80 10.08 1.49 7.59
CA GLU A 80 10.74 0.98 6.39
C GLU A 80 12.19 0.58 6.72
N ILE A 81 12.54 -0.67 6.40
CA ILE A 81 13.88 -1.24 6.60
C ILE A 81 14.29 -2.05 5.37
N THR A 82 15.56 -2.44 5.28
CA THR A 82 16.08 -3.26 4.16
C THR A 82 16.51 -4.62 4.65
N GLU A 83 16.36 -5.67 3.82
CA GLU A 83 16.84 -7.03 4.13
C GLU A 83 18.29 -7.01 4.65
N GLY A 84 18.48 -7.61 5.83
CA GLY A 84 19.74 -7.62 6.59
C GLY A 84 19.75 -6.66 7.78
N ASP A 85 18.88 -5.63 7.79
CA ASP A 85 18.78 -4.70 8.92
C ASP A 85 18.26 -5.39 10.19
N THR A 86 18.73 -4.90 11.33
CA THR A 86 18.18 -5.18 12.66
C THR A 86 17.58 -3.89 13.22
N LEU A 87 16.38 -3.96 13.77
CA LEU A 87 15.66 -2.83 14.35
C LEU A 87 15.37 -3.11 15.83
N HIS A 88 15.93 -2.26 16.69
CA HIS A 88 15.59 -2.19 18.11
C HIS A 88 14.55 -1.10 18.34
N ILE A 89 13.41 -1.48 18.90
CA ILE A 89 12.27 -0.59 19.14
C ILE A 89 12.14 -0.41 20.64
N GLU A 90 12.54 0.76 21.14
CA GLU A 90 12.27 1.20 22.50
C GLU A 90 10.78 1.56 22.62
N PHE A 91 9.98 0.58 23.00
CA PHE A 91 8.54 0.71 23.14
C PHE A 91 8.16 1.17 24.54
N GLU A 92 7.27 2.16 24.63
CA GLU A 92 6.66 2.63 25.88
C GLU A 92 5.13 2.56 25.77
N ASN A 93 4.50 1.89 26.72
CA ASN A 93 3.05 1.84 26.82
C ASN A 93 2.55 2.98 27.70
N THR A 94 2.00 4.04 27.10
CA THR A 94 1.42 5.16 27.84
C THR A 94 -0.11 5.05 27.99
N THR A 95 -0.69 3.89 27.67
CA THR A 95 -2.11 3.61 27.87
C THR A 95 -2.41 3.18 29.31
N ASP A 96 -3.69 3.04 29.65
CA ASP A 96 -4.19 2.59 30.94
C ASP A 96 -4.43 1.07 31.02
N VAL A 97 -4.03 0.32 30.00
CA VAL A 97 -4.16 -1.15 29.90
C VAL A 97 -2.85 -1.75 29.42
N ASP A 98 -2.68 -3.07 29.57
CA ASP A 98 -1.57 -3.75 28.90
C ASP A 98 -1.67 -3.58 27.39
N ALA A 99 -0.54 -3.32 26.75
CA ALA A 99 -0.40 -3.28 25.31
C ALA A 99 0.83 -4.06 24.88
N SER A 100 0.92 -4.42 23.61
CA SER A 100 2.09 -5.09 23.07
C SER A 100 2.41 -4.62 21.66
N LEU A 101 3.50 -5.15 21.10
CA LEU A 101 3.87 -4.93 19.72
C LEU A 101 4.26 -6.27 19.09
N HIS A 102 3.41 -6.77 18.21
CA HIS A 102 3.62 -7.98 17.40
C HIS A 102 3.83 -7.58 15.94
N VAL A 103 4.62 -8.35 15.19
CA VAL A 103 4.98 -8.04 13.80
C VAL A 103 4.92 -9.26 12.90
N HIS A 104 4.50 -9.06 11.65
CA HIS A 104 4.44 -10.09 10.63
C HIS A 104 5.72 -10.12 9.77
N GLY A 105 6.09 -11.31 9.30
CA GLY A 105 7.04 -11.52 8.20
C GLY A 105 8.53 -11.32 8.47
N VAL A 106 8.91 -10.68 9.57
CA VAL A 106 10.32 -10.47 9.97
C VAL A 106 10.77 -11.46 11.05
N ASP A 107 12.08 -11.58 11.24
CA ASP A 107 12.65 -12.50 12.21
C ASP A 107 12.66 -11.86 13.60
N TYR A 108 12.09 -12.53 14.60
CA TYR A 108 12.15 -12.09 15.99
C TYR A 108 12.35 -13.30 16.92
N ASP A 109 12.79 -13.06 18.15
CA ASP A 109 12.83 -14.09 19.18
C ASP A 109 11.55 -14.10 20.02
N ILE A 110 11.31 -15.18 20.76
CA ILE A 110 10.07 -15.31 21.55
C ILE A 110 9.91 -14.22 22.62
N ALA A 111 10.98 -13.53 22.99
CA ALA A 111 10.95 -12.39 23.91
C ALA A 111 10.40 -11.11 23.26
N SER A 112 10.35 -11.06 21.92
CA SER A 112 9.86 -9.96 21.10
C SER A 112 8.57 -10.30 20.33
N ASP A 113 7.88 -11.39 20.70
CA ASP A 113 6.66 -11.85 20.02
C ASP A 113 5.42 -10.97 20.30
N GLY A 114 5.44 -10.22 21.40
CA GLY A 114 4.35 -9.32 21.78
C GLY A 114 3.13 -10.01 22.38
N THR A 115 3.24 -11.19 22.96
CA THR A 115 2.10 -11.95 23.50
C THR A 115 2.17 -12.13 25.03
N ARG A 116 1.00 -12.32 25.67
CA ARG A 116 0.95 -12.66 27.10
C ARG A 116 1.57 -14.02 27.40
N MET A 117 1.45 -14.96 26.46
CA MET A 117 1.87 -16.36 26.61
C MET A 117 3.36 -16.48 26.97
N ASN A 118 4.20 -15.67 26.33
CA ASN A 118 5.64 -15.62 26.58
C ASN A 118 6.07 -14.37 27.37
N ARG A 119 5.09 -13.66 27.97
CA ARG A 119 5.31 -12.46 28.81
C ARG A 119 6.11 -11.37 28.09
N SER A 120 5.83 -11.21 26.79
CA SER A 120 6.45 -10.18 25.95
C SER A 120 5.55 -8.96 25.71
N HIS A 121 4.43 -8.86 26.44
CA HIS A 121 3.59 -7.64 26.50
C HIS A 121 4.18 -6.59 27.46
N VAL A 122 3.57 -5.40 27.52
CA VAL A 122 4.04 -4.27 28.32
C VAL A 122 2.89 -3.72 29.16
N GLU A 123 3.07 -3.75 30.47
CA GLU A 123 2.13 -3.21 31.47
C GLU A 123 1.93 -1.68 31.30
N PRO A 124 0.84 -1.08 31.81
CA PRO A 124 0.64 0.37 31.81
C PRO A 124 1.84 1.13 32.37
N GLY A 125 2.33 2.13 31.64
CA GLY A 125 3.52 2.92 31.99
C GLY A 125 4.85 2.18 31.85
N GLY A 126 4.83 0.91 31.43
CA GLY A 126 6.01 0.09 31.23
C GLY A 126 6.74 0.39 29.93
N THR A 127 7.98 -0.10 29.87
CA THR A 127 8.84 -0.02 28.67
C THR A 127 9.44 -1.38 28.34
N ARG A 128 9.62 -1.68 27.05
CA ARG A 128 10.31 -2.88 26.56
C ARG A 128 11.03 -2.56 25.26
N THR A 129 12.19 -3.20 25.04
CA THR A 129 12.83 -3.18 23.72
C THR A 129 12.42 -4.42 22.92
N TYR A 130 11.66 -4.22 21.84
CA TYR A 130 11.41 -5.27 20.84
C TYR A 130 12.55 -5.29 19.82
N THR A 131 12.98 -6.47 19.38
CA THR A 131 14.03 -6.60 18.37
C THR A 131 13.54 -7.36 17.17
N TRP A 132 13.48 -6.68 16.03
CA TRP A 132 13.13 -7.27 14.74
C TRP A 132 14.40 -7.37 13.89
N ARG A 133 14.59 -8.50 13.22
CA ARG A 133 15.71 -8.77 12.32
C ARG A 133 15.16 -9.13 10.96
N THR A 134 15.97 -8.92 9.94
CA THR A 134 15.65 -9.32 8.58
C THR A 134 16.84 -10.03 7.96
N HIS A 135 16.58 -10.87 6.97
CA HIS A 135 17.63 -11.57 6.23
C HIS A 135 17.39 -11.48 4.72
N ALA A 136 18.51 -11.46 3.97
CA ALA A 136 18.49 -11.59 2.53
C ALA A 136 18.18 -13.04 2.12
N PRO A 137 17.59 -13.28 0.93
CA PRO A 137 17.40 -14.62 0.41
C PRO A 137 18.75 -15.31 0.15
N GLY A 138 18.78 -16.64 0.18
CA GLY A 138 20.01 -17.39 -0.05
C GLY A 138 19.83 -18.90 -0.15
N ARG A 139 20.88 -19.59 -0.58
CA ARG A 139 20.89 -21.05 -0.68
C ARG A 139 21.30 -21.67 0.65
N ARG A 140 20.49 -22.60 1.18
CA ARG A 140 20.81 -23.37 2.38
C ARG A 140 21.85 -24.45 2.07
N LYS A 141 22.47 -25.00 3.13
CA LYS A 141 23.44 -26.10 3.04
C LYS A 141 22.84 -27.37 2.40
N ASP A 142 21.55 -27.62 2.60
CA ASP A 142 20.80 -28.73 1.99
C ASP A 142 20.45 -28.50 0.51
N GLY A 143 20.81 -27.34 -0.05
CA GLY A 143 20.59 -26.98 -1.44
C GLY A 143 19.28 -26.25 -1.72
N THR A 144 18.36 -26.14 -0.76
CA THR A 144 17.08 -25.41 -0.90
C THR A 144 17.28 -23.89 -0.92
N TRP A 145 16.29 -23.17 -1.45
CA TRP A 145 16.27 -21.70 -1.42
C TRP A 145 15.51 -21.19 -0.19
N GLN A 146 16.13 -20.30 0.57
CA GLN A 146 15.50 -19.54 1.64
C GLN A 146 14.98 -18.23 1.06
N ALA A 147 13.66 -18.03 1.16
CA ALA A 147 13.07 -16.71 0.92
C ALA A 147 13.63 -15.72 1.94
N GLY A 148 13.94 -14.49 1.52
CA GLY A 148 14.32 -13.41 2.42
C GLY A 148 13.10 -12.66 2.95
N SER A 149 13.33 -11.72 3.86
CA SER A 149 12.28 -11.00 4.58
C SER A 149 11.54 -9.91 3.75
N ALA A 150 11.99 -9.59 2.53
CA ALA A 150 11.39 -8.49 1.77
C ALA A 150 9.91 -8.72 1.44
N GLY A 151 9.08 -7.72 1.72
CA GLY A 151 7.64 -7.77 1.55
C GLY A 151 6.93 -6.57 2.16
N TYR A 152 5.62 -6.53 1.96
CA TYR A 152 4.70 -5.62 2.63
C TYR A 152 4.10 -6.35 3.82
N TRP A 153 4.42 -5.87 5.01
CA TRP A 153 4.05 -6.46 6.28
C TRP A 153 3.33 -5.43 7.15
N HIS A 154 2.97 -5.82 8.36
CA HIS A 154 2.36 -4.94 9.34
C HIS A 154 2.76 -5.35 10.76
N TYR A 155 2.52 -4.43 11.69
CA TYR A 155 2.65 -4.65 13.10
C TYR A 155 1.35 -4.25 13.80
N HIS A 156 1.00 -4.92 14.89
CA HIS A 156 -0.22 -4.67 15.63
C HIS A 156 -0.11 -5.09 17.10
N ASP A 157 -1.07 -4.65 17.92
CA ASP A 157 -1.24 -5.14 19.29
C ASP A 157 -1.75 -6.58 19.32
N HIS A 158 -1.38 -7.35 20.35
CA HIS A 158 -1.79 -8.73 20.53
C HIS A 158 -2.40 -9.02 21.93
N VAL A 159 -2.70 -7.99 22.76
CA VAL A 159 -3.10 -8.21 24.16
C VAL A 159 -4.23 -7.33 24.68
N VAL A 160 -4.58 -6.25 23.99
CA VAL A 160 -5.66 -5.35 24.39
C VAL A 160 -7.00 -6.00 24.06
N GLY A 161 -7.85 -6.12 25.08
CA GLY A 161 -9.19 -6.70 24.99
C GLY A 161 -9.23 -8.24 25.03
N THR A 162 -8.39 -8.90 24.23
CA THR A 162 -8.24 -10.37 24.23
C THR A 162 -6.76 -10.74 24.08
N ASP A 163 -6.42 -12.01 24.31
CA ASP A 163 -5.06 -12.55 24.11
C ASP A 163 -4.60 -12.59 22.63
N HIS A 164 -5.46 -12.14 21.72
CA HIS A 164 -5.19 -11.99 20.29
C HIS A 164 -5.30 -10.53 19.82
N GLY A 165 -5.33 -9.56 20.75
CA GLY A 165 -5.32 -8.14 20.44
C GLY A 165 -6.59 -7.62 19.75
N THR A 166 -7.70 -8.36 19.80
CA THR A 166 -8.95 -7.98 19.11
C THR A 166 -9.40 -6.56 19.47
N GLY A 167 -9.26 -6.17 20.74
CA GLY A 167 -9.60 -4.83 21.20
C GLY A 167 -8.61 -3.76 20.74
N GLY A 168 -7.31 -4.08 20.73
CA GLY A 168 -6.25 -3.17 20.28
C GLY A 168 -6.34 -2.87 18.79
N ILE A 169 -6.46 -3.92 17.97
CA ILE A 169 -6.64 -3.83 16.52
C ILE A 169 -7.88 -3.01 16.19
N ARG A 170 -9.04 -3.32 16.79
CA ARG A 170 -10.29 -2.57 16.56
C ARG A 170 -10.13 -1.10 16.92
N LYS A 171 -9.36 -0.77 17.97
CA LYS A 171 -9.14 0.60 18.42
C LYS A 171 -8.07 1.36 17.65
N GLY A 172 -7.27 0.72 16.79
CA GLY A 172 -6.29 1.41 15.93
C GLY A 172 -4.83 1.06 16.18
N LEU A 173 -4.51 0.10 17.07
CA LEU A 173 -3.14 -0.36 17.29
C LEU A 173 -2.68 -1.30 16.18
N TYR A 174 -2.48 -0.74 14.99
CA TYR A 174 -1.88 -1.39 13.82
C TYR A 174 -1.08 -0.37 13.01
N GLY A 175 -0.08 -0.82 12.26
CA GLY A 175 0.69 0.04 11.35
C GLY A 175 1.50 -0.74 10.31
N PRO A 176 1.93 -0.09 9.21
CA PRO A 176 2.58 -0.76 8.10
C PRO A 176 4.10 -0.93 8.32
N LEU A 177 4.63 -2.05 7.84
CA LEU A 177 6.05 -2.33 7.76
C LEU A 177 6.42 -2.69 6.31
N VAL A 178 7.40 -1.99 5.73
CA VAL A 178 7.96 -2.33 4.43
C VAL A 178 9.39 -2.81 4.60
N VAL A 179 9.67 -4.03 4.15
CA VAL A 179 11.03 -4.56 4.08
C VAL A 179 11.45 -4.58 2.61
N ARG A 180 12.40 -3.71 2.26
CA ARG A 180 12.95 -3.58 0.91
C ARG A 180 14.00 -4.66 0.66
N ARG A 181 14.04 -5.22 -0.55
CA ARG A 181 15.21 -5.95 -1.08
C ARG A 181 16.12 -4.97 -1.81
N LYS A 182 17.44 -5.20 -1.76
CA LYS A 182 18.40 -4.45 -2.58
C LYS A 182 17.96 -4.45 -4.04
N GLY A 183 17.86 -3.26 -4.64
CA GLY A 183 17.42 -3.09 -6.02
C GLY A 183 15.91 -2.92 -6.21
N ASP A 184 15.10 -3.06 -5.16
CA ASP A 184 13.67 -2.73 -5.24
C ASP A 184 13.50 -1.26 -5.61
N VAL A 185 12.57 -0.98 -6.52
CA VAL A 185 12.25 0.38 -6.94
C VAL A 185 11.60 1.14 -5.78
N LEU A 186 12.09 2.35 -5.52
CA LEU A 186 11.56 3.23 -4.48
C LEU A 186 10.47 4.15 -5.06
N PRO A 187 9.38 4.38 -4.32
CA PRO A 187 8.32 5.28 -4.74
C PRO A 187 8.66 6.75 -4.45
N ASP A 188 7.89 7.65 -5.05
CA ASP A 188 7.89 9.07 -4.68
C ASP A 188 7.09 9.29 -3.38
N LYS A 189 6.05 8.46 -3.18
CA LYS A 189 5.23 8.46 -1.97
C LYS A 189 4.64 7.10 -1.65
N THR A 190 4.46 6.84 -0.37
CA THR A 190 3.77 5.64 0.13
C THR A 190 2.49 6.06 0.86
N ILE A 191 1.39 5.39 0.54
CA ILE A 191 0.10 5.54 1.21
C ILE A 191 -0.31 4.22 1.84
N THR A 192 -1.02 4.28 2.97
CA THR A 192 -1.46 3.09 3.70
C THR A 192 -2.97 3.06 3.82
N ILE A 193 -3.55 1.94 3.39
CA ILE A 193 -4.99 1.69 3.40
C ILE A 193 -5.21 0.43 4.23
N VAL A 194 -5.89 0.58 5.36
CA VAL A 194 -6.24 -0.52 6.25
C VAL A 194 -7.75 -0.68 6.24
N PHE A 195 -8.23 -1.83 5.79
CA PHE A 195 -9.62 -2.23 6.01
C PHE A 195 -9.69 -2.89 7.38
N ASN A 196 -10.18 -2.14 8.38
CA ASN A 196 -10.35 -2.64 9.73
C ASN A 196 -11.85 -2.73 10.04
N ASP A 197 -12.35 -3.95 10.12
CA ASP A 197 -13.80 -4.21 10.08
C ASP A 197 -14.44 -3.43 8.92
N MET A 198 -15.51 -2.67 9.17
CA MET A 198 -16.24 -1.88 8.18
C MET A 198 -15.69 -0.46 7.97
N THR A 199 -14.44 -0.21 8.35
CA THR A 199 -13.81 1.13 8.28
C THR A 199 -12.55 1.12 7.43
N ILE A 200 -12.18 2.30 6.93
CA ILE A 200 -10.87 2.52 6.32
C ILE A 200 -10.05 3.37 7.30
N ASN A 201 -8.93 2.85 7.79
CA ASN A 201 -8.06 3.54 8.75
C ASN A 201 -8.80 4.04 10.00
N ASN A 202 -9.79 3.27 10.47
CA ASN A 202 -10.72 3.63 11.56
C ASN A 202 -11.48 4.94 11.34
N LYS A 203 -11.57 5.44 10.11
CA LYS A 203 -12.38 6.62 9.80
C LYS A 203 -13.84 6.22 9.60
N PRO A 204 -14.80 7.08 10.00
CA PRO A 204 -16.19 6.89 9.64
C PRO A 204 -16.35 6.97 8.11
N ALA A 205 -17.40 6.35 7.60
CA ALA A 205 -17.73 6.21 6.18
C ALA A 205 -17.59 7.50 5.35
N ASP A 206 -18.02 8.63 5.90
CA ASP A 206 -17.99 9.95 5.27
C ASP A 206 -16.62 10.65 5.34
N LYS A 207 -15.64 10.05 6.02
CA LYS A 207 -14.29 10.60 6.25
C LYS A 207 -13.18 9.62 5.93
N SER A 208 -13.48 8.59 5.14
CA SER A 208 -12.45 7.75 4.53
C SER A 208 -11.41 8.64 3.85
N PRO A 209 -10.10 8.33 3.99
CA PRO A 209 -9.07 9.24 3.55
C PRO A 209 -9.06 9.39 2.03
N ASN A 210 -8.77 10.59 1.56
CA ASN A 210 -8.36 10.80 0.17
C ASN A 210 -6.83 10.90 0.14
N PHE A 211 -6.24 10.44 -0.95
CA PHE A 211 -4.82 10.54 -1.21
C PHE A 211 -4.59 11.33 -2.48
N GLU A 212 -3.63 12.23 -2.46
CA GLU A 212 -3.31 13.07 -3.62
C GLU A 212 -2.12 12.48 -4.38
N ALA A 213 -2.01 12.75 -5.67
CA ALA A 213 -0.82 12.49 -6.47
C ALA A 213 -0.83 13.43 -7.68
N THR A 214 0.30 13.59 -8.35
CA THR A 214 0.37 14.22 -9.68
C THR A 214 0.48 13.14 -10.74
N VAL A 215 -0.06 13.37 -11.94
CA VAL A 215 0.15 12.48 -13.09
C VAL A 215 1.65 12.21 -13.25
N GLY A 216 2.02 10.92 -13.27
CA GLY A 216 3.41 10.47 -13.40
C GLY A 216 4.10 10.11 -12.07
N ASP A 217 3.54 10.51 -10.92
CA ASP A 217 4.10 10.14 -9.62
C ASP A 217 4.09 8.61 -9.45
N ARG A 218 5.19 8.06 -8.93
CA ARG A 218 5.24 6.67 -8.47
C ARG A 218 4.64 6.57 -7.07
N VAL A 219 3.42 6.08 -7.00
CA VAL A 219 2.68 5.91 -5.74
C VAL A 219 2.75 4.46 -5.30
N GLU A 220 3.25 4.23 -4.09
CA GLU A 220 3.19 2.94 -3.41
C GLU A 220 1.97 2.85 -2.51
N VAL A 221 1.23 1.75 -2.60
CA VAL A 221 0.10 1.44 -1.73
C VAL A 221 0.47 0.26 -0.86
N VAL A 222 0.38 0.44 0.46
CA VAL A 222 0.42 -0.65 1.44
C VAL A 222 -1.02 -0.93 1.88
N MET A 223 -1.51 -2.12 1.56
CA MET A 223 -2.87 -2.54 1.86
C MET A 223 -2.84 -3.62 2.95
N ILE A 224 -3.57 -3.38 4.04
CA ILE A 224 -3.66 -4.28 5.20
C ILE A 224 -5.13 -4.52 5.51
N THR A 225 -5.48 -5.72 5.96
CA THR A 225 -6.84 -6.03 6.41
C THR A 225 -6.83 -6.55 7.85
N HIS A 226 -7.78 -6.12 8.65
CA HIS A 226 -7.96 -6.49 10.06
C HIS A 226 -9.44 -6.64 10.40
N GLY A 227 -9.71 -7.26 11.55
CA GLY A 227 -11.06 -7.41 12.09
C GLY A 227 -11.69 -8.76 11.74
N GLU A 228 -13.00 -8.76 11.48
CA GLU A 228 -13.80 -9.98 11.36
C GLU A 228 -14.21 -10.33 9.92
N TYR A 229 -14.06 -9.40 8.98
CA TYR A 229 -14.64 -9.53 7.65
C TYR A 229 -13.58 -9.79 6.57
N TYR A 230 -13.98 -10.51 5.51
CA TYR A 230 -13.26 -10.49 4.26
C TYR A 230 -13.67 -9.26 3.44
N HIS A 231 -12.76 -8.79 2.60
CA HIS A 231 -12.96 -7.64 1.73
C HIS A 231 -12.38 -7.93 0.34
N THR A 232 -12.74 -7.10 -0.64
CA THR A 232 -12.10 -7.06 -1.96
C THR A 232 -11.61 -5.64 -2.22
N PHE A 233 -10.30 -5.38 -2.10
CA PHE A 233 -9.74 -4.07 -2.44
C PHE A 233 -9.80 -3.86 -3.95
N HIS A 234 -10.33 -2.72 -4.40
CA HIS A 234 -10.37 -2.32 -5.81
C HIS A 234 -9.95 -0.85 -5.97
N ILE A 235 -9.27 -0.54 -7.08
CA ILE A 235 -8.88 0.83 -7.45
C ILE A 235 -9.18 1.10 -8.93
N HIS A 236 -9.84 2.23 -9.20
CA HIS A 236 -10.26 2.62 -10.54
C HIS A 236 -9.07 3.11 -11.36
N GLY A 237 -9.07 2.81 -12.67
CA GLY A 237 -8.10 3.34 -13.64
C GLY A 237 -6.68 2.75 -13.55
N HIS A 238 -6.35 2.06 -12.45
CA HIS A 238 -5.01 1.53 -12.18
C HIS A 238 -5.05 0.01 -11.97
N ARG A 239 -3.88 -0.64 -12.10
CA ARG A 239 -3.71 -2.09 -11.96
C ARG A 239 -2.29 -2.41 -11.51
N TRP A 240 -2.08 -3.58 -10.93
CA TRP A 240 -0.78 -4.05 -10.43
C TRP A 240 -0.61 -5.55 -10.66
N ALA A 241 0.61 -6.06 -10.53
CA ALA A 241 0.88 -7.50 -10.57
C ALA A 241 0.62 -8.15 -9.20
N ASP A 242 -0.11 -9.26 -9.14
CA ASP A 242 -0.31 -10.02 -7.91
C ASP A 242 0.95 -10.84 -7.56
N ASN A 243 1.96 -10.13 -7.05
CA ASN A 243 3.26 -10.66 -6.62
C ASN A 243 3.83 -9.82 -5.47
N ARG A 244 5.07 -10.13 -5.03
CA ARG A 244 5.72 -9.46 -3.89
C ARG A 244 5.75 -7.93 -3.98
N THR A 245 5.97 -7.37 -5.17
CA THR A 245 6.25 -5.93 -5.36
C THR A 245 5.08 -5.15 -5.98
N GLY A 246 4.05 -5.85 -6.46
CA GLY A 246 3.05 -5.22 -7.31
C GLY A 246 3.51 -4.92 -8.74
N LEU A 247 4.76 -5.23 -9.09
CA LEU A 247 5.38 -4.95 -10.37
C LEU A 247 5.82 -6.25 -11.05
N LEU A 248 5.54 -6.42 -12.34
CA LEU A 248 6.11 -7.53 -13.10
C LEU A 248 7.63 -7.37 -13.19
N THR A 249 8.36 -8.45 -12.95
CA THR A 249 9.84 -8.45 -13.02
C THR A 249 10.37 -8.34 -14.45
N GLY A 250 9.54 -8.66 -15.44
CA GLY A 250 9.87 -8.62 -16.87
C GLY A 250 8.80 -9.35 -17.69
N PRO A 251 9.02 -9.52 -19.00
CA PRO A 251 8.07 -10.19 -19.90
C PRO A 251 7.84 -11.67 -19.57
N ASP A 252 8.74 -12.30 -18.82
CA ASP A 252 8.66 -13.71 -18.43
C ASP A 252 7.93 -13.93 -17.09
N ASP A 253 7.49 -12.84 -16.42
CA ASP A 253 6.77 -12.92 -15.15
C ASP A 253 5.31 -13.34 -15.39
N PRO A 254 4.86 -14.51 -14.90
CA PRO A 254 3.51 -15.02 -15.16
C PRO A 254 2.46 -14.50 -14.17
N SER A 255 2.83 -13.62 -13.23
CA SER A 255 1.89 -13.10 -12.25
C SER A 255 0.70 -12.40 -12.92
N ARG A 256 -0.49 -12.67 -12.37
CA ARG A 256 -1.72 -12.05 -12.86
C ARG A 256 -1.64 -10.54 -12.63
N VAL A 257 -1.97 -9.75 -13.65
CA VAL A 257 -2.22 -8.32 -13.48
C VAL A 257 -3.68 -8.14 -13.06
N VAL A 258 -3.91 -7.43 -11.96
CA VAL A 258 -5.21 -7.26 -11.31
C VAL A 258 -5.45 -5.80 -10.94
N ASP A 259 -6.71 -5.42 -10.83
CA ASP A 259 -7.15 -4.17 -10.21
C ASP A 259 -8.00 -4.41 -8.95
N THR A 260 -8.20 -5.69 -8.62
CA THR A 260 -9.10 -6.16 -7.56
C THR A 260 -8.48 -7.37 -6.86
N LYS A 261 -8.46 -7.38 -5.53
CA LYS A 261 -7.91 -8.48 -4.73
C LYS A 261 -8.73 -8.75 -3.47
N ILE A 262 -9.13 -10.01 -3.28
CA ILE A 262 -9.72 -10.48 -2.02
C ILE A 262 -8.66 -10.50 -0.91
N CYS A 263 -9.03 -10.09 0.29
CA CYS A 263 -8.18 -10.07 1.47
C CYS A 263 -9.02 -10.31 2.74
N GLY A 264 -8.44 -10.99 3.72
CA GLY A 264 -9.04 -11.27 5.02
C GLY A 264 -8.19 -10.75 6.19
N PRO A 265 -8.62 -11.00 7.44
CA PRO A 265 -7.92 -10.49 8.60
C PRO A 265 -6.46 -10.92 8.67
N ALA A 266 -5.59 -9.94 8.96
CA ALA A 266 -4.13 -9.99 8.96
C ALA A 266 -3.44 -10.17 7.59
N ASP A 267 -4.19 -10.21 6.47
CA ASP A 267 -3.58 -10.12 5.15
C ASP A 267 -2.90 -8.77 4.96
N SER A 268 -1.73 -8.79 4.30
CA SER A 268 -1.06 -7.59 3.84
C SER A 268 -0.43 -7.82 2.46
N PHE A 269 -0.51 -6.81 1.62
CA PHE A 269 0.14 -6.76 0.33
C PHE A 269 0.42 -5.30 -0.03
N GLY A 270 1.20 -5.09 -1.07
CA GLY A 270 1.42 -3.76 -1.58
C GLY A 270 1.85 -3.77 -3.03
N PHE A 271 1.79 -2.60 -3.61
CA PHE A 271 2.09 -2.41 -5.03
C PHE A 271 2.48 -0.97 -5.31
N GLN A 272 3.10 -0.75 -6.47
CA GLN A 272 3.37 0.59 -6.98
C GLN A 272 2.64 0.80 -8.30
N ILE A 273 2.13 2.01 -8.50
CA ILE A 273 1.52 2.48 -9.74
C ILE A 273 2.22 3.75 -10.20
N ILE A 274 2.15 4.03 -11.50
CA ILE A 274 2.35 5.38 -12.02
C ILE A 274 0.99 6.06 -12.05
N ALA A 275 0.83 7.13 -11.27
CA ALA A 275 -0.46 7.80 -11.11
C ALA A 275 -0.94 8.36 -12.46
N GLY A 276 -2.16 8.00 -12.85
CA GLY A 276 -2.76 8.44 -14.12
C GLY A 276 -2.13 7.83 -15.38
N GLU A 277 -1.32 6.76 -15.26
CA GLU A 277 -0.72 6.11 -16.42
C GLU A 277 -1.81 5.60 -17.39
N HIS A 278 -1.75 6.08 -18.63
CA HIS A 278 -2.74 5.86 -19.70
C HIS A 278 -4.17 6.37 -19.45
N VAL A 279 -4.50 6.83 -18.23
CA VAL A 279 -5.86 7.26 -17.86
C VAL A 279 -5.96 8.74 -17.53
N GLY A 280 -4.84 9.42 -17.27
CA GLY A 280 -4.77 10.85 -16.98
C GLY A 280 -5.19 11.24 -15.56
N ALA A 281 -5.26 12.55 -15.33
CA ALA A 281 -5.70 13.15 -14.08
C ALA A 281 -7.20 12.90 -13.83
N GLY A 282 -7.58 12.78 -12.56
CA GLY A 282 -8.97 12.55 -12.15
C GLY A 282 -9.10 12.15 -10.68
N ALA A 283 -10.32 12.18 -10.16
CA ALA A 283 -10.65 11.62 -8.86
C ALA A 283 -10.95 10.12 -9.01
N TRP A 284 -9.92 9.30 -8.87
CA TRP A 284 -10.01 7.85 -9.05
C TRP A 284 -10.46 7.18 -7.76
N MET A 285 -11.59 6.48 -7.77
CA MET A 285 -12.07 5.80 -6.56
C MET A 285 -11.18 4.60 -6.21
N TYR A 286 -10.97 4.40 -4.92
CA TYR A 286 -10.61 3.09 -4.38
C TYR A 286 -11.67 2.69 -3.35
N HIS A 287 -12.05 1.42 -3.32
CA HIS A 287 -13.11 0.96 -2.43
C HIS A 287 -13.04 -0.54 -2.17
N CYS A 288 -13.76 -0.99 -1.13
CA CYS A 288 -14.13 -2.39 -1.02
C CYS A 288 -15.15 -2.73 -2.11
N HIS A 289 -14.98 -3.85 -2.83
CA HIS A 289 -15.88 -4.26 -3.91
C HIS A 289 -16.92 -5.30 -3.46
N VAL A 290 -17.01 -5.59 -2.16
CA VAL A 290 -18.21 -6.22 -1.61
C VAL A 290 -19.29 -5.14 -1.62
N GLN A 291 -20.36 -5.34 -2.39
CA GLN A 291 -21.32 -4.27 -2.71
C GLN A 291 -21.88 -3.55 -1.48
N SER A 292 -22.29 -4.29 -0.46
CA SER A 292 -22.79 -3.68 0.78
C SER A 292 -21.71 -2.87 1.52
N HIS A 293 -20.43 -3.25 1.41
CA HIS A 293 -19.34 -2.54 2.06
C HIS A 293 -19.06 -1.20 1.39
N SER A 294 -19.08 -1.14 0.05
CA SER A 294 -18.99 0.13 -0.68
C SER A 294 -20.19 1.03 -0.40
N ASP A 295 -21.41 0.49 -0.41
CA ASP A 295 -22.63 1.28 -0.18
C ASP A 295 -22.67 1.87 1.24
N LEU A 296 -22.02 1.20 2.21
CA LEU A 296 -21.85 1.67 3.58
C LEU A 296 -20.62 2.58 3.77
N GLY A 297 -19.90 2.92 2.70
CA GLY A 297 -18.86 3.97 2.69
C GLY A 297 -17.43 3.51 2.87
N MET A 298 -17.13 2.22 2.64
CA MET A 298 -15.74 1.76 2.47
C MET A 298 -15.17 2.17 1.11
N ALA A 299 -15.04 3.48 0.89
CA ALA A 299 -14.53 4.10 -0.33
C ALA A 299 -13.75 5.38 -0.02
N GLY A 300 -12.73 5.67 -0.82
CA GLY A 300 -12.00 6.95 -0.82
C GLY A 300 -11.53 7.29 -2.23
N LEU A 301 -10.83 8.40 -2.38
CA LEU A 301 -10.33 8.88 -3.67
C LEU A 301 -8.80 8.94 -3.70
N LEU A 302 -8.22 8.41 -4.77
CA LEU A 302 -6.90 8.81 -5.26
C LEU A 302 -7.10 10.01 -6.21
N LEU A 303 -6.89 11.21 -5.70
CA LEU A 303 -6.95 12.47 -6.42
C LEU A 303 -5.66 12.67 -7.22
N VAL A 304 -5.69 12.31 -8.51
CA VAL A 304 -4.56 12.50 -9.41
C VAL A 304 -4.70 13.84 -10.11
N ALA A 305 -3.87 14.81 -9.75
CA ALA A 305 -3.84 16.16 -10.31
C ALA A 305 -3.00 16.23 -11.60
N LYS A 306 -3.33 17.17 -12.47
CA LYS A 306 -2.44 17.62 -13.55
C LYS A 306 -1.24 18.37 -12.98
N ALA A 307 -0.24 18.65 -13.82
CA ALA A 307 0.92 19.45 -13.46
C ALA A 307 0.59 20.87 -12.96
N ASP A 308 -0.58 21.42 -13.33
CA ASP A 308 -1.08 22.71 -12.85
C ASP A 308 -1.83 22.62 -11.50
N GLY A 309 -1.88 21.43 -10.89
CA GLY A 309 -2.57 21.18 -9.62
C GLY A 309 -4.07 20.90 -9.74
N THR A 310 -4.67 20.96 -10.94
CA THR A 310 -6.11 20.75 -11.11
C THR A 310 -6.49 19.27 -11.24
N VAL A 311 -7.63 18.88 -10.65
CA VAL A 311 -8.23 17.54 -10.80
C VAL A 311 -9.51 17.64 -11.65
N PRO A 312 -9.55 17.08 -12.88
CA PRO A 312 -10.71 17.20 -13.76
C PRO A 312 -11.98 16.61 -13.17
N GLY A 313 -13.10 17.35 -13.25
CA GLY A 313 -14.42 16.87 -12.85
C GLY A 313 -14.58 16.62 -11.35
N TYR A 314 -13.65 17.12 -10.53
CA TYR A 314 -13.70 17.03 -9.08
C TYR A 314 -13.81 18.43 -8.48
N ASP A 315 -14.98 18.75 -7.95
CA ASP A 315 -15.15 19.90 -7.08
C ASP A 315 -14.93 19.43 -5.64
N PRO A 316 -13.90 19.91 -4.94
CA PRO A 316 -13.74 19.58 -3.52
C PRO A 316 -15.01 20.00 -2.78
N PRO A 317 -15.52 19.18 -1.85
CA PRO A 317 -16.68 19.56 -1.07
C PRO A 317 -16.40 20.91 -0.43
N HIS A 318 -17.26 21.90 -0.71
CA HIS A 318 -17.08 23.27 -0.24
C HIS A 318 -16.74 23.23 1.25
N HIS A 319 -15.49 23.53 1.60
CA HIS A 319 -15.20 24.02 2.93
C HIS A 319 -16.09 25.25 3.08
N ALA A 320 -17.07 25.16 3.99
CA ALA A 320 -17.84 26.32 4.41
C ALA A 320 -16.81 27.38 4.83
N ALA A 321 -16.54 28.32 3.94
CA ALA A 321 -15.74 29.49 4.25
C ALA A 321 -16.43 30.13 5.44
N GLY A 322 -15.74 30.12 6.57
CA GLY A 322 -16.23 30.69 7.81
C GLY A 322 -16.82 32.06 7.54
N THR A 323 -18.03 32.25 8.03
CA THR A 323 -18.66 33.55 8.19
C THR A 323 -17.63 34.51 8.80
N GLY A 324 -17.20 35.49 8.01
CA GLY A 324 -16.42 36.60 8.51
C GLY A 324 -17.28 37.41 9.48
N GLU A 325 -17.17 37.10 10.77
CA GLU A 325 -17.51 38.05 11.83
C GLU A 325 -16.30 38.91 12.11
N THR A 326 -16.32 40.10 11.52
CA THR A 326 -15.56 41.26 11.96
C THR A 326 -15.94 41.59 13.40
N HIS A 327 -15.06 41.27 14.36
CA HIS A 327 -15.05 41.98 15.63
C HIS A 327 -14.08 43.15 15.54
N GLN A 328 -14.64 44.33 15.24
CA GLN A 328 -14.12 45.60 15.73
C GLN A 328 -14.83 45.92 17.05
N HIS A 329 -14.02 46.37 18.01
CA HIS A 329 -14.28 46.96 19.34
C HIS A 329 -13.91 46.08 20.53
#